data_AF-A0A515KDX4-F1
#
_entry.id   AF-A0A515KDX4-F1
#
_cell.length_a   1.000
_cell.length_b   1.000
_cell.length_c   1.000
_cell.angle_alpha   90.00
_cell.angle_beta   90.00
_cell.angle_gamma   90.00
#
_symmetry.space_group_name_H-M   'P 1'
#
loop_
_entity.id
_entity.type
_entity.pdbx_description
1 polymer ?
#
loop_
_entity_poly.entity_id
_entity_poly.type
_entity_poly.pdbx_seq_one_letter_code
_entity_poly.pdbx_strand_id
1 'polypeptide(L)'
;MARRAVADDIRTQGLFPCEAEVARRLSQDAKSWEGKATVLERDGMPRIDAVMGGRYWPAVLAWWNRRYGLSNVEVSQPDGRDNLDALR
;
A
#
# COMPACT_ATOMS: atom_id res chain seq x y z
N MET A 1 5.98 29.29 0.82
CA MET A 1 4.81 28.37 0.76
C MET A 1 5.08 27.06 0.01
N ALA A 2 5.92 27.02 -1.05
CA ALA A 2 6.16 25.81 -1.85
C ALA A 2 6.79 24.59 -1.11
N ARG A 3 7.62 24.79 -0.08
CA ARG A 3 8.28 23.68 0.64
C ARG A 3 7.33 22.80 1.48
N ARG A 4 6.18 23.33 1.91
CA ARG A 4 5.21 22.59 2.73
C ARG A 4 4.45 21.55 1.90
N ALA A 5 4.01 21.94 0.71
CA ALA A 5 3.24 21.07 -0.19
C ALA A 5 4.05 19.86 -0.69
N VAL A 6 5.33 20.04 -1.06
CA VAL A 6 6.19 18.93 -1.50
C VAL A 6 6.51 17.95 -0.36
N ALA A 7 6.71 18.46 0.86
CA ALA A 7 6.92 17.61 2.03
C ALA A 7 5.66 16.80 2.40
N ASP A 8 4.48 17.40 2.25
CA ASP A 8 3.21 16.69 2.42
C ASP A 8 3.01 15.63 1.33
N ASP A 9 3.44 15.92 0.10
CA ASP A 9 3.37 15.00 -1.05
C ASP A 9 4.24 13.75 -0.84
N ILE A 10 5.49 13.93 -0.40
CA ILE A 10 6.41 12.80 -0.14
C ILE A 10 5.90 11.92 1.02
N ARG A 11 5.19 12.50 2.00
CA ARG A 11 4.63 11.73 3.14
C ARG A 11 3.30 11.06 2.79
N THR A 12 2.63 11.46 1.72
CA THR A 12 1.34 10.91 1.27
C THR A 12 1.47 10.07 -0.01
N GLN A 13 2.66 10.03 -0.60
CA GLN A 13 2.98 9.27 -1.81
C GLN A 13 4.24 8.42 -1.59
N GLY A 14 4.51 7.47 -2.49
CA GLY A 14 5.71 6.63 -2.43
C GLY A 14 5.58 5.32 -1.65
N LEU A 15 6.74 4.70 -1.41
CA LEU A 15 6.86 3.33 -0.89
C LEU A 15 6.88 3.26 0.64
N PHE A 16 7.19 4.35 1.32
CA PHE A 16 7.16 4.48 2.79
C PHE A 16 6.25 5.65 3.20
N PRO A 17 4.93 5.56 2.89
CA PRO A 17 4.01 6.63 3.23
C PRO A 17 3.81 6.74 4.75
N CYS A 18 3.28 7.87 5.22
CA CYS A 18 2.90 8.03 6.63
C CYS A 18 1.69 7.15 6.99
N GLU A 19 1.51 6.85 8.28
CA GLU A 19 0.42 5.97 8.75
C GLU A 19 -0.98 6.50 8.38
N ALA A 20 -1.16 7.82 8.30
CA ALA A 20 -2.43 8.39 7.85
C ALA A 20 -2.73 8.07 6.38
N GLU A 21 -1.70 7.99 5.53
CA GLU A 21 -1.84 7.60 4.14
C GLU A 21 -2.07 6.09 4.00
N VAL A 22 -1.38 5.27 4.81
CA VAL A 22 -1.66 3.82 4.87
C VAL A 22 -3.12 3.58 5.25
N ALA A 23 -3.62 4.29 6.27
CA ALA A 23 -5.02 4.25 6.67
C ALA A 23 -5.94 4.64 5.51
N ARG A 24 -5.66 5.75 4.82
CA ARG A 24 -6.44 6.22 3.66
C ARG A 24 -6.52 5.17 2.56
N ARG A 25 -5.40 4.54 2.18
CA ARG A 25 -5.36 3.49 1.14
C ARG A 25 -6.17 2.25 1.51
N LEU A 26 -6.26 1.95 2.80
CA LEU A 26 -7.06 0.85 3.34
C LEU A 26 -8.49 1.29 3.72
N SER A 27 -8.88 2.51 3.35
CA SER A 27 -10.19 3.11 3.69
C SER A 27 -10.50 3.10 5.19
N GLN A 28 -9.47 3.30 6.02
CA GLN A 28 -9.57 3.40 7.47
C GLN A 28 -9.37 4.85 7.92
N ASP A 29 -9.93 5.20 9.07
CA ASP A 29 -9.59 6.44 9.73
C ASP A 29 -8.20 6.35 10.39
N ALA A 30 -7.44 7.45 10.36
CA ALA A 30 -6.06 7.46 10.82
C ALA A 30 -5.90 7.15 12.33
N LYS A 31 -6.88 7.54 13.16
CA LYS A 31 -6.82 7.32 14.61
C LYS A 31 -7.01 5.85 14.97
N SER A 32 -7.99 5.19 14.37
CA SER A 32 -8.24 3.76 14.61
C SER A 32 -7.21 2.88 13.93
N TRP A 33 -6.59 3.37 12.85
CA TRP A 33 -5.51 2.65 12.17
C TRP A 33 -4.34 2.35 13.10
N GLU A 34 -3.92 3.27 13.96
CA GLU A 34 -2.78 3.06 14.87
C GLU A 34 -2.97 1.84 15.80
N GLY A 35 -4.19 1.71 16.37
CA GLY A 35 -4.56 0.56 17.19
C GLY A 35 -4.64 -0.73 16.38
N LYS A 36 -5.27 -0.69 15.20
CA LYS A 36 -5.36 -1.83 14.28
C LYS A 36 -3.98 -2.30 13.84
N ALA A 37 -3.10 -1.38 13.43
CA ALA A 37 -1.74 -1.68 12.99
C ALA A 37 -0.94 -2.40 14.07
N THR A 38 -1.05 -1.97 15.34
CA THR A 38 -0.39 -2.63 16.47
C THR A 38 -0.85 -4.08 16.66
N VAL A 39 -2.13 -4.36 16.47
CA VAL A 39 -2.66 -5.73 16.53
C VAL A 39 -2.18 -6.53 15.32
N LEU A 40 -2.31 -5.97 14.12
CA LEU A 40 -1.93 -6.63 12.87
C LEU A 40 -0.43 -6.93 12.79
N GLU A 41 0.44 -6.11 13.39
CA GLU A 41 1.87 -6.40 13.51
C GLU A 41 2.17 -7.69 14.28
N ARG A 42 1.33 -8.01 15.28
CA ARG A 42 1.44 -9.27 16.02
C ARG A 42 1.04 -10.46 15.15
N ASP A 43 0.15 -10.23 14.19
CA ASP A 43 -0.27 -11.20 13.16
C ASP A 43 0.67 -11.22 11.94
N GLY A 44 1.82 -10.55 12.01
CA GLY A 44 2.86 -10.56 10.96
C GLY A 44 2.72 -9.49 9.88
N MET A 45 1.88 -8.46 10.09
CA MET A 45 1.89 -7.27 9.23
C MET A 45 3.25 -6.55 9.33
N PRO A 46 3.81 -6.03 8.23
CA PRO A 46 5.10 -5.33 8.25
C PRO A 46 5.13 -4.17 9.25
N ARG A 47 6.19 -4.11 10.07
CA ARG A 47 6.45 -3.04 11.05
C ARG A 47 6.97 -1.77 10.39
N ILE A 48 7.01 -0.68 11.15
CA ILE A 48 7.67 0.57 10.74
C ILE A 48 9.18 0.31 10.60
N ASP A 49 9.74 0.69 9.46
CA ASP A 49 11.16 0.61 9.20
C ASP A 49 11.91 1.70 9.99
N ALA A 50 12.98 1.32 10.69
CA ALA A 50 13.72 2.23 11.56
C ALA A 50 14.54 3.29 10.80
N VAL A 51 14.91 3.01 9.55
CA VAL A 51 15.69 3.93 8.70
C VAL A 51 14.76 4.88 7.94
N MET A 52 13.68 4.35 7.37
CA MET A 52 12.76 5.11 6.53
C MET A 52 11.63 5.79 7.33
N GLY A 53 11.38 5.36 8.57
CA GLY A 53 10.36 5.97 9.44
C GLY A 53 8.92 5.71 8.99
N GLY A 54 8.69 4.72 8.13
CA GLY A 54 7.38 4.33 7.62
C GLY A 54 7.31 2.83 7.33
N ARG A 55 6.12 2.31 7.05
CA ARG A 55 5.95 0.91 6.62
C ARG A 55 6.18 0.81 5.13
N TYR A 56 6.87 -0.24 4.69
CA TYR A 56 7.02 -0.50 3.27
C TYR A 56 5.68 -0.94 2.65
N TRP A 57 5.06 -0.05 1.86
CA TRP A 57 3.71 -0.24 1.33
C TRP A 57 3.54 -1.52 0.49
N PRO A 58 4.46 -1.89 -0.42
CA PRO A 58 4.33 -3.15 -1.16
C PRO A 58 4.29 -4.39 -0.26
N ALA A 59 5.00 -4.39 0.87
CA ALA A 59 4.92 -5.50 1.83
C ALA A 59 3.58 -5.51 2.58
N VAL A 60 3.02 -4.34 2.91
CA VAL A 60 1.69 -4.23 3.52
C VAL A 60 0.62 -4.79 2.57
N LEU A 61 0.69 -4.40 1.29
CA LEU A 61 -0.21 -4.92 0.25
C LEU A 61 -0.03 -6.43 0.05
N ALA A 62 1.22 -6.92 0.01
CA ALA A 62 1.50 -8.36 -0.11
C ALA A 62 0.96 -9.16 1.09
N TRP A 63 0.99 -8.60 2.30
CA TRP A 63 0.39 -9.23 3.49
C TRP A 63 -1.13 -9.35 3.35
N TRP A 64 -1.81 -8.30 2.90
CA TRP A 64 -3.25 -8.35 2.62
C TRP A 64 -3.59 -9.33 1.51
N ASN A 65 -2.83 -9.32 0.41
CA ASN A 65 -2.99 -10.26 -0.69
C ASN A 65 -2.90 -11.70 -0.18
N ARG A 66 -1.88 -12.05 0.60
CA ARG A 66 -1.76 -13.38 1.23
C ARG A 66 -2.95 -13.70 2.15
N ARG A 67 -3.39 -12.73 2.97
CA ARG A 67 -4.54 -12.90 3.88
C ARG A 67 -5.83 -13.20 3.12
N TYR A 68 -6.00 -12.66 1.92
CA TYR A 68 -7.15 -12.90 1.04
C TYR A 68 -6.90 -13.99 -0.01
N GLY A 69 -5.82 -14.78 0.10
CA GLY A 69 -5.52 -15.89 -0.81
C GLY A 69 -4.97 -15.49 -2.19
N LEU A 70 -4.60 -14.22 -2.40
CA LEU A 70 -4.00 -13.67 -3.62
C LEU A 70 -2.46 -13.86 -3.65
N SER A 71 -1.95 -14.94 -3.07
CA SER A 71 -0.53 -15.14 -2.76
C SER A 71 0.37 -15.37 -3.99
N ASN A 72 -0.20 -15.85 -5.10
CA ASN A 72 0.55 -16.11 -6.33
C ASN A 72 0.17 -15.07 -7.38
N VAL A 73 1.06 -14.10 -7.58
CA VAL A 73 1.09 -13.32 -8.81
C VAL A 73 2.07 -14.02 -9.73
N GLU A 74 1.59 -14.97 -10.53
CA GLU A 74 2.36 -15.43 -11.68
C GLU A 74 2.38 -14.32 -12.71
N VAL A 75 3.56 -14.00 -13.24
CA VAL A 75 3.69 -13.07 -14.37
C VAL A 75 3.10 -13.77 -15.58
N SER A 76 1.82 -13.51 -15.84
CA SER A 76 1.24 -13.81 -17.16
C SER A 76 1.91 -12.88 -18.16
N GLN A 77 2.37 -13.43 -19.29
CA GLN A 77 2.67 -12.59 -20.43
C GLN A 77 1.41 -11.78 -20.76
N PRO A 78 1.53 -10.51 -21.17
CA PRO A 78 0.40 -9.77 -21.71
C PRO A 78 -0.21 -10.62 -22.82
N ASP A 79 -1.52 -10.88 -22.73
CA ASP A 79 -2.20 -11.53 -23.86
C ASP A 79 -2.00 -10.64 -25.10
N GLY A 80 -1.80 -11.28 -26.25
CA GLY A 80 -1.51 -10.56 -27.49
C GLY A 80 -2.60 -9.52 -27.79
N ARG A 81 -2.21 -8.39 -28.42
CA ARG A 81 -3.08 -7.24 -28.77
C ARG A 81 -4.58 -7.53 -28.68
N ASP A 82 -5.22 -7.05 -27.62
CA ASP A 82 -6.69 -7.03 -27.52
C ASP A 82 -7.24 -6.35 -28.79
N ASN A 83 -8.04 -7.07 -29.57
CA ASN A 83 -8.73 -6.50 -30.74
C ASN A 83 -9.98 -5.74 -30.28
N LEU A 84 -9.76 -4.58 -29.64
CA LEU A 84 -10.81 -3.70 -29.13
C LEU A 84 -11.68 -3.08 -30.24
N ASP A 85 -11.27 -3.21 -31.51
CA ASP A 85 -11.98 -2.72 -32.69
C ASP A 85 -13.03 -3.70 -33.24
N ALA A 86 -13.17 -4.89 -32.65
CA ALA A 86 -14.13 -5.92 -33.09
C ALA A 86 -15.60 -5.61 -32.77
N LEU A 87 -15.89 -4.50 -32.09
CA LEU A 87 -17.25 -4.06 -31.72
C LEU A 87 -17.89 -3.05 -32.70
N ARG A 88 -17.39 -2.99 -33.94
CA ARG A 88 -17.87 -2.03 -34.94
C ARG A 88 -18.97 -2.58 -35.84
#